data_AF-A0A151SII6-F1
#
_entry.id   AF-A0A151SII6-F1
#
_cell.length_a   1.000
_cell.length_b   1.000
_cell.length_c   1.000
_cell.angle_alpha   90.00
_cell.angle_beta   90.00
_cell.angle_gamma   90.00
#
_symmetry.space_group_name_H-M   'P 1'
#
loop_
_entity.id
_entity.type
_entity.pdbx_description
1 polymer ?
#
loop_
_entity_poly.entity_id
_entity_poly.type
_entity_poly.pdbx_seq_one_letter_code
_entity_poly.pdbx_strand_id
1 'polypeptide(L)' 'MLDLKVVEKILRTLMERFTYVMVLIKESKDTKTMSIDELQSSLVVHEQMSKRRSIDDK' A
#
# COMPACT_ATOMS: atom_id res chain seq x y z
N MET A 1 -1.78 12.98 15.00
CA MET A 1 -1.79 11.70 15.75
C MET A 1 -2.91 10.74 15.32
N LEU A 2 -3.97 11.21 14.63
CA LEU A 2 -5.01 10.32 14.08
C LEU A 2 -4.52 9.53 12.87
N ASP A 3 -3.62 10.11 12.08
CA ASP A 3 -3.14 9.55 10.82
C ASP A 3 -2.42 8.22 10.98
N LEU A 4 -1.55 8.10 12.00
CA LEU A 4 -0.84 6.87 12.32
C LEU A 4 -1.81 5.74 12.71
N LYS A 5 -2.82 6.03 13.54
CA LYS A 5 -3.83 5.03 13.93
C LYS A 5 -4.67 4.56 12.75
N VAL A 6 -4.94 5.44 11.79
CA VAL A 6 -5.68 5.09 10.57
C VAL A 6 -4.81 4.24 9.65
N VAL A 7 -3.54 4.63 9.42
CA VAL A 7 -2.56 3.84 8.67
C VAL A 7 -2.39 2.43 9.27
N GLU A 8 -2.25 2.31 10.59
CA GLU A 8 -2.18 1.01 11.26
C GLU A 8 -3.44 0.17 11.08
N LYS A 9 -4.63 0.77 11.14
CA LYS A 9 -5.90 0.05 10.87
C LYS A 9 -5.98 -0.45 9.42
N ILE A 10 -5.57 0.37 8.46
CA ILE A 10 -5.56 0.01 7.05
C ILE A 10 -4.55 -1.12 6.81
N LEU A 11 -3.31 -0.97 7.31
CA LEU A 11 -2.28 -2.00 7.21
C LEU A 11 -2.69 -3.30 7.89
N ARG A 12 -3.37 -3.25 9.04
CA ARG A 12 -3.91 -4.45 9.70
C ARG A 12 -4.97 -5.16 8.84
N THR A 13 -5.89 -4.39 8.25
CA THR A 13 -6.92 -4.93 7.34
C THR A 13 -6.30 -5.52 6.07
N LEU A 14 -5.27 -4.85 5.53
CA LEU A 14 -4.49 -5.34 4.39
C LEU A 14 -3.66 -6.56 4.75
N MET A 15 -3.13 -6.66 5.97
CA MET A 15 -2.38 -7.83 6.42
C MET A 15 -3.24 -9.09 6.46
N GLU A 16 -4.52 -8.95 6.87
CA GLU A 16 -5.50 -10.05 6.89
C GLU A 16 -5.87 -10.57 5.49
N ARG A 17 -5.85 -9.70 4.47
CA ARG A 17 -6.28 -10.06 3.10
C ARG A 17 -5.14 -10.21 2.09
N PHE A 18 -4.03 -9.53 2.34
CA PHE A 18 -2.92 -9.31 1.42
C PHE A 18 -1.60 -9.18 2.20
N THR A 19 -1.22 -10.27 2.87
CA THR A 19 0.03 -10.36 3.65
C THR A 19 1.26 -10.03 2.79
N TYR A 20 1.22 -10.37 1.49
CA TYR A 20 2.26 -10.02 0.52
C TYR A 20 2.41 -8.51 0.28
N VAL A 21 1.29 -7.79 0.13
CA VAL A 21 1.30 -6.32 -0.07
C VAL A 21 1.84 -5.63 1.17
N MET A 22 1.53 -6.15 2.36
CA MET A 22 2.03 -5.62 3.62
C MET A 22 3.56 -5.76 3.74
N VAL A 23 4.11 -6.91 3.36
CA VAL A 23 5.57 -7.12 3.30
C VAL A 23 6.22 -6.16 2.31
N LEU A 24 5.67 -6.02 1.09
CA LEU A 24 6.19 -5.09 0.08
C LEU A 24 6.19 -3.63 0.55
N ILE A 25 5.11 -3.18 1.18
CA ILE A 25 5.01 -1.82 1.72
C ILE A 25 6.04 -1.62 2.83
N LYS A 26 6.17 -2.61 3.73
CA LYS A 26 7.11 -2.56 4.87
C LYS A 26 8.57 -2.63 4.42
N GLU A 27 8.84 -3.31 3.31
CA GLU A 27 10.17 -3.39 2.69
C GLU A 27 10.50 -2.13 1.88
N SER A 28 9.50 -1.50 1.26
CA SER A 28 9.67 -0.28 0.47
C SER A 28 9.69 1.01 1.33
N LYS A 29 8.95 1.04 2.45
CA LYS A 29 8.81 2.23 3.31
C LYS A 29 8.54 1.88 4.77
N ASP A 30 8.97 2.78 5.65
CA ASP A 30 8.73 2.66 7.08
C ASP A 30 7.28 3.04 7.45
N THR A 31 6.47 2.04 7.78
CA THR A 31 5.04 2.19 8.13
C THR A 31 4.78 3.16 9.29
N LYS A 32 5.79 3.43 10.11
CA LYS A 32 5.71 4.32 11.28
C LYS A 32 5.93 5.79 10.94
N THR A 33 6.50 6.09 9.76
CA THR A 33 6.70 7.45 9.25
C THR A 33 5.77 7.78 8.08
N MET A 34 5.09 6.78 7.53
CA MET A 34 4.19 6.93 6.38
C MET A 34 2.90 7.68 6.76
N SER A 35 2.55 8.71 6.00
CA SER A 35 1.26 9.41 6.12
C SER A 35 0.15 8.71 5.31
N ILE A 36 -1.12 8.97 5.63
CA ILE A 36 -2.28 8.40 4.91
C ILE A 36 -2.18 8.69 3.40
N ASP A 37 -1.82 9.92 3.04
CA ASP A 37 -1.73 10.37 1.65
C ASP A 37 -0.67 9.57 0.87
N GLU A 38 0.49 9.32 1.49
CA GLU A 38 1.53 8.49 0.91
C GLU A 38 1.12 7.01 0.81
N LEU A 39 0.38 6.48 1.80
CA LEU A 39 -0.14 5.12 1.78
C LEU A 39 -1.14 4.93 0.64
N GLN A 40 -2.07 5.87 0.51
CA GLN A 40 -3.04 5.87 -0.60
C GLN A 40 -2.33 6.01 -1.95
N SER A 41 -1.36 6.93 -2.07
CA SER A 41 -0.59 7.11 -3.29
C SER A 41 0.18 5.83 -3.68
N SER A 42 0.82 5.14 -2.72
CA SER A 42 1.50 3.86 -2.99
C SER A 42 0.52 2.77 -3.43
N LEU A 43 -0.62 2.63 -2.77
CA LEU A 43 -1.64 1.63 -3.14
C LEU A 43 -2.21 1.91 -4.53
N VAL A 44 -2.52 3.16 -4.84
CA VAL A 44 -3.05 3.58 -6.14
C VAL A 44 -2.01 3.37 -7.24
N VAL A 45 -0.75 3.75 -7.03
CA VAL A 45 0.32 3.51 -8.00
C VAL A 45 0.53 2.02 -8.22
N HIS A 46 0.50 1.20 -7.16
CA HIS A 46 0.65 -0.25 -7.29
C HIS A 46 -0.52 -0.89 -8.06
N GLU A 47 -1.76 -0.41 -7.87
CA GLU A 47 -2.94 -0.84 -8.64
C GLU A 47 -2.85 -0.37 -10.10
N GLN A 48 -2.46 0.89 -10.33
CA GLN A 48 -2.29 1.45 -11.67
C GLN A 48 -1.17 0.77 -12.44
N MET A 49 -0.04 0.46 -11.81
CA MET A 49 1.08 -0.26 -12.43
C MET A 49 0.68 -1.71 -12.76
N SER A 50 -0.10 -2.35 -11.87
CA SER A 50 -0.65 -3.69 -12.13
C SER A 50 -1.61 -3.68 -13.32
N LYS A 51 -2.44 -2.64 -13.46
CA LYS A 51 -3.34 -2.46 -14.62
C LYS A 51 -2.59 -2.13 -15.92
N ARG A 52 -1.51 -1.34 -15.86
CA ARG A 52 -0.73 -0.97 -17.05
C ARG A 52 0.11 -2.11 -17.61
N ARG A 53 0.51 -3.10 -16.79
CA ARG A 53 1.20 -4.31 -17.27
C ARG A 53 0.31 -5.26 -18.08
N SER A 54 -0.99 -5.00 -18.22
CA SER A 54 -1.88 -5.74 -19.12
C SER A 54 -2.06 -5.10 -20.50
N ILE A 55 -1.29 -4.06 -20.85
CA ILE A 55 -1.42 -3.33 -22.14
C ILE A 55 -0.16 -3.50 -23.03
N ASP A 56 0.70 -4.49 -22.76
CA ASP A 56 1.85 -4.80 -23.63
C ASP A 56 1.77 -6.20 -24.27
N ASP A 57 0.60 -6.85 -24.21
CA ASP A 57 0.30 -8.04 -25.01
C ASP A 57 -0.83 -7.69 -26.00
N LYS A 58 -0.52 -6.87 -27.02
CA LYS A 58 -1.32 -6.82 -28.26
C LYS A 58 -0.43 -6.56 -29.47
#